data_AF-A0A2N6CUQ6-F1
#
_entry.id   AF-A0A2N6CUQ6-F1
#
_cell.length_a   1.000
_cell.length_b   1.000
_cell.length_c   1.000
_cell.angle_alpha   90.00
_cell.angle_beta   90.00
_cell.angle_gamma   90.00
#
_symmetry.space_group_name_H-M   'P 1'
#
loop_
_entity.id
_entity.type
_entity.pdbx_description
1 polymer ?
#
loop_
_entity_poly.entity_id
_entity_poly.type
_entity_poly.pdbx_seq_one_letter_code
_entity_poly.pdbx_strand_id
1 'polypeptide(L)'
;MNEKQPTRIPTAINLHSKSRLLAIEFSDGASFRLPCEYLRVFAKAKEVRTLGNPVTGKESVNITRIEPQGQYAVRFIFDDGHDSSIYSWDTLYELGVNQEQNWQAYQESLRKAGYKPGASAGTEGPRHIQLLYFTYLVKQLQKEAEQVEIPPSVTDVSSLIEWLRRRNPDQAHLFREGSFQVTVNKQFSEPFTRIDAGDEVALIPTSPNAPTKK
;
A
#
# COMPACT_ATOMS: atom_id res chain seq x y z
N MET A 1 38.05 0.88 -15.52
CA MET A 1 36.96 1.54 -16.25
C MET A 1 35.90 1.86 -15.21
N ASN A 2 35.85 3.09 -14.70
CA ASN A 2 34.81 3.50 -13.75
C ASN A 2 33.60 3.98 -14.58
N GLU A 3 32.62 3.11 -14.75
CA GLU A 3 31.29 3.55 -15.17
C GLU A 3 30.76 4.54 -14.13
N LYS A 4 30.61 5.80 -14.52
CA LYS A 4 29.84 6.79 -13.76
C LYS A 4 28.41 6.26 -13.70
N GLN A 5 28.03 5.65 -12.58
CA GLN A 5 26.62 5.37 -12.32
C GLN A 5 25.85 6.68 -12.48
N PRO A 6 24.69 6.69 -13.17
CA PRO A 6 23.87 7.89 -13.27
C PRO A 6 23.54 8.35 -11.86
N THR A 7 23.72 9.64 -11.59
CA THR A 7 23.41 10.26 -10.31
C THR A 7 21.90 10.21 -10.10
N ARG A 8 21.41 9.15 -9.44
CA ARG A 8 20.02 8.96 -9.02
C ARG A 8 19.74 9.81 -7.80
N ILE A 9 19.57 11.11 -8.02
CA ILE A 9 19.33 12.08 -6.96
C ILE A 9 17.82 12.33 -6.88
N PRO A 10 17.20 12.31 -5.69
CA PRO A 10 15.80 12.65 -5.56
C PRO A 10 15.57 14.13 -5.87
N THR A 11 14.56 14.41 -6.68
CA THR A 11 14.07 15.76 -7.00
C THR A 11 12.90 16.16 -6.12
N ALA A 12 12.11 15.19 -5.65
CA ALA A 12 11.02 15.41 -4.71
C ALA A 12 10.86 14.21 -3.76
N ILE A 13 10.54 14.51 -2.50
CA ILE A 13 10.19 13.51 -1.48
C ILE A 13 8.96 14.03 -0.74
N ASN A 14 7.85 13.32 -0.84
CA ASN A 14 6.57 13.70 -0.24
C ASN A 14 6.03 12.55 0.62
N LEU A 15 5.76 12.84 1.89
CA LEU A 15 5.09 11.89 2.78
C LEU A 15 3.59 12.16 2.82
N HIS A 16 2.81 11.18 2.39
CA HIS A 16 1.37 11.18 2.53
C HIS A 16 1.00 10.44 3.82
N SER A 17 1.04 11.16 4.93
CA SER A 17 0.90 10.57 6.27
C SER A 17 -0.43 9.83 6.47
N LYS A 18 -1.55 10.36 5.95
CA LYS A 18 -2.86 9.70 6.05
C LYS A 18 -2.91 8.34 5.35
N SER A 19 -2.29 8.23 4.17
CA SER A 19 -2.24 6.98 3.40
C SER A 19 -1.00 6.13 3.69
N ARG A 20 -0.12 6.56 4.61
CA ARG A 20 1.14 5.88 4.98
C ARG A 20 1.99 5.55 3.75
N LEU A 21 2.15 6.53 2.85
CA LEU A 21 2.86 6.37 1.58
C LEU A 21 3.95 7.43 1.41
N LEU A 22 5.16 7.00 1.11
CA LEU A 22 6.25 7.87 0.65
C LEU A 22 6.25 7.92 -0.88
N ALA A 23 6.02 9.10 -1.44
CA ALA A 23 6.25 9.37 -2.85
C ALA A 23 7.64 9.97 -3.05
N ILE A 24 8.44 9.40 -3.96
CA ILE A 24 9.78 9.88 -4.29
C ILE A 24 9.96 9.95 -5.79
N GLU A 25 10.55 11.05 -6.28
CA GLU A 25 10.87 11.29 -7.67
C GLU A 25 12.37 11.48 -7.82
N PHE A 26 12.94 10.93 -8.89
CA PHE A 26 14.37 10.95 -9.19
C PHE A 26 14.69 11.78 -10.43
N SER A 27 15.94 12.24 -10.51
CA SER A 27 16.49 13.05 -11.61
C SER A 27 16.44 12.39 -12.99
N ASP A 28 16.33 11.07 -13.07
CA ASP A 28 16.16 10.31 -14.30
C ASP A 28 14.70 10.20 -14.76
N GLY A 29 13.76 10.80 -14.01
CA GLY A 29 12.33 10.75 -14.26
C GLY A 29 11.63 9.56 -13.62
N ALA A 30 12.33 8.67 -12.92
CA ALA A 30 11.69 7.60 -12.17
C ALA A 30 10.90 8.15 -10.98
N SER A 31 9.71 7.59 -10.74
CA SER A 31 8.86 7.94 -9.60
C SER A 31 8.36 6.68 -8.92
N PHE A 32 8.47 6.63 -7.59
CA PHE A 32 8.05 5.48 -6.79
C PHE A 32 7.11 5.89 -5.67
N ARG A 33 6.24 4.94 -5.30
CA ARG A 33 5.24 5.06 -4.24
C ARG A 33 5.46 3.92 -3.24
N LEU A 34 6.18 4.21 -2.17
CA LEU A 34 6.66 3.22 -1.21
C LEU A 34 5.83 3.28 0.08
N PRO A 35 5.08 2.23 0.43
CA PRO A 35 4.35 2.18 1.70
C PRO A 35 5.30 2.31 2.91
N CYS A 36 4.87 2.98 3.98
CA CYS A 36 5.64 3.10 5.21
C CYS A 36 5.94 1.73 5.84
N GLU A 37 4.98 0.80 5.78
CA GLU A 37 5.18 -0.60 6.19
C GLU A 37 6.32 -1.24 5.39
N TYR A 38 6.30 -1.11 4.07
CA TYR A 38 7.31 -1.68 3.20
C TYR A 38 8.71 -1.14 3.55
N LEU A 39 8.85 0.18 3.69
CA LEU A 39 10.11 0.74 4.17
C LEU A 39 10.49 0.14 5.54
N ARG A 40 9.56 0.12 6.49
CA ARG A 40 9.83 -0.34 7.86
C ARG A 40 10.26 -1.81 7.95
N VAL A 41 9.63 -2.70 7.19
CA VAL A 41 9.96 -4.14 7.23
C VAL A 41 11.24 -4.45 6.47
N PHE A 42 11.62 -3.61 5.50
CA PHE A 42 12.88 -3.69 4.74
C PHE A 42 14.03 -2.85 5.34
N ALA A 43 13.77 -2.03 6.36
CA ALA A 43 14.77 -1.23 7.08
C ALA A 43 15.96 -2.04 7.62
N LYS A 44 15.75 -3.33 7.93
CA LYS A 44 16.68 -4.18 8.70
C LYS A 44 17.69 -4.97 7.87
N ALA A 45 17.89 -4.67 6.59
CA ALA A 45 18.76 -5.49 5.74
C ALA A 45 20.27 -5.48 6.10
N LYS A 46 20.75 -4.69 7.07
CA LYS A 46 22.19 -4.64 7.45
C LYS A 46 22.57 -5.08 8.87
N GLU A 47 21.65 -5.31 9.81
CA GLU A 47 22.02 -5.63 11.20
C GLU A 47 21.33 -6.88 11.73
N VAL A 48 21.72 -8.06 11.22
CA VAL A 48 21.21 -9.37 11.65
C VAL A 48 19.86 -9.71 11.01
N ARG A 49 19.91 -10.59 10.00
CA ARG A 49 18.77 -11.46 9.66
C ARG A 49 18.47 -12.30 10.89
N THR A 50 17.61 -11.81 11.79
CA THR A 50 17.11 -12.59 12.92
C THR A 50 16.38 -13.82 12.37
N LEU A 51 17.07 -14.95 12.35
CA LEU A 51 16.51 -16.32 12.30
C LEU A 51 15.48 -16.62 11.19
N GLY A 52 15.56 -15.96 10.02
CA GLY A 52 14.72 -16.29 8.87
C GLY A 52 13.24 -15.95 9.01
N ASN A 53 12.84 -15.25 10.08
CA ASN A 53 11.45 -14.85 10.29
C ASN A 53 11.21 -13.42 9.74
N PRO A 54 10.09 -13.18 9.02
CA PRO A 54 9.74 -11.86 8.55
C PRO A 54 9.45 -10.91 9.72
N VAL A 55 9.72 -9.61 9.54
CA VAL A 55 9.24 -8.58 10.47
C VAL A 55 7.72 -8.46 10.31
N THR A 56 6.96 -8.61 11.39
CA THR A 56 5.48 -8.59 11.36
C THR A 56 4.92 -7.47 12.25
N GLY A 57 3.61 -7.18 12.17
CA GLY A 57 2.96 -6.20 13.04
C GLY A 57 3.30 -4.75 12.72
N LYS A 58 3.61 -4.45 11.46
CA LYS A 58 4.02 -3.12 10.98
C LYS A 58 3.05 -2.52 9.97
N GLU A 59 1.88 -3.12 9.80
CA GLU A 59 0.84 -2.71 8.85
C GLU A 59 0.30 -1.30 9.14
N SER A 60 0.34 -0.87 10.41
CA SER A 60 -0.12 0.45 10.84
C SER A 60 1.00 1.48 10.97
N VAL A 61 2.26 1.10 10.71
CA VAL A 61 3.41 1.98 10.95
C VAL A 61 3.39 3.19 10.01
N ASN A 62 3.80 4.33 10.53
CA ASN A 62 3.98 5.55 9.78
C ASN A 62 5.37 6.15 9.98
N ILE A 63 5.74 7.06 9.08
CA ILE A 63 6.92 7.91 9.25
C ILE A 63 6.46 9.18 9.95
N THR A 64 7.08 9.50 11.09
CA THR A 64 6.81 10.74 11.82
C THR A 64 7.72 11.87 11.35
N ARG A 65 8.94 11.54 10.93
CA ARG A 65 9.93 12.52 10.50
C ARG A 65 10.88 11.95 9.45
N ILE A 66 11.27 12.82 8.52
CA ILE A 66 12.31 12.56 7.52
C ILE A 66 13.45 13.52 7.79
N GLU A 67 14.66 12.99 7.99
CA GLU A 67 15.86 13.78 8.28
C GLU A 67 16.92 13.53 7.21
N PRO A 68 17.39 14.57 6.49
CA PRO A 68 18.45 14.40 5.50
C PRO A 68 19.75 13.96 6.17
N GLN A 69 20.46 13.01 5.53
CA GLN A 69 21.76 12.51 5.96
C GLN A 69 22.79 12.89 4.89
N GLY A 70 23.30 14.12 4.98
CA GLY A 70 24.19 14.69 3.96
C GLY A 70 23.49 14.83 2.61
N GLN A 71 24.19 14.48 1.53
CA GLN A 71 23.69 14.60 0.14
C GLN A 71 23.29 13.26 -0.49
N TYR A 72 23.36 12.15 0.24
CA TYR A 72 23.26 10.80 -0.34
C TYR A 72 22.21 9.89 0.30
N ALA A 73 21.58 10.33 1.40
CA ALA A 73 20.68 9.50 2.18
C ALA A 73 19.64 10.31 2.97
N VAL A 74 18.62 9.62 3.46
CA VAL A 74 17.64 10.08 4.43
C VAL A 74 17.51 9.10 5.57
N ARG A 75 17.25 9.62 6.75
CA ARG A 75 16.84 8.88 7.93
C ARG A 75 15.33 9.01 8.09
N PHE A 76 14.65 7.88 8.24
CA PHE A 76 13.23 7.84 8.59
C PHE A 76 13.06 7.52 10.07
N ILE A 77 12.27 8.35 10.75
CA ILE A 77 11.81 8.10 12.11
C ILE A 77 10.39 7.55 12.02
N PHE A 78 10.17 6.34 12.49
CA PHE A 78 8.88 5.68 12.49
C PHE A 78 8.14 5.86 13.81
N ASP A 79 6.81 5.82 13.79
CA ASP A 79 5.96 5.94 14.99
C ASP A 79 5.96 4.68 15.88
N ASP A 80 6.46 3.54 15.38
CA ASP A 80 6.64 2.31 16.17
C ASP A 80 7.87 2.34 17.10
N GLY A 81 8.46 3.52 17.29
CA GLY A 81 9.66 3.75 18.09
C GLY A 81 10.96 3.40 17.36
N HIS A 82 10.91 3.00 16.08
CA HIS A 82 12.11 2.73 15.31
C HIS A 82 12.64 4.00 14.65
N ASP A 83 13.81 4.45 15.06
CA ASP A 83 14.37 5.72 14.58
C ASP A 83 15.70 5.57 13.86
N SER A 84 16.31 4.38 13.77
CA SER A 84 17.67 4.20 13.24
C SER A 84 17.76 3.89 11.75
N SER A 85 16.64 3.94 11.02
CA SER A 85 16.60 3.56 9.61
C SER A 85 17.19 4.65 8.70
N ILE A 86 18.33 4.36 8.08
CA ILE A 86 18.98 5.23 7.09
C ILE A 86 18.93 4.54 5.72
N TYR A 87 18.42 5.27 4.72
CA TYR A 87 18.34 4.82 3.34
C TYR A 87 19.16 5.72 2.44
N SER A 88 20.09 5.14 1.68
CA SER A 88 20.70 5.87 0.57
C SER A 88 19.70 6.05 -0.57
N TRP A 89 19.98 7.02 -1.45
CA TRP A 89 19.19 7.21 -2.68
C TRP A 89 19.15 5.95 -3.54
N ASP A 90 20.27 5.24 -3.68
CA ASP A 90 20.33 3.98 -4.42
C ASP A 90 19.45 2.90 -3.77
N THR A 91 19.45 2.78 -2.44
CA THR A 91 18.57 1.83 -1.75
C THR A 91 17.11 2.16 -1.97
N LEU A 92 16.70 3.44 -1.91
CA LEU A 92 15.30 3.82 -2.19
C LEU A 92 14.92 3.54 -3.64
N TYR A 93 15.83 3.77 -4.58
CA TYR A 93 15.63 3.47 -5.98
C TYR A 93 15.48 1.96 -6.21
N GLU A 94 16.37 1.14 -5.64
CA GLU A 94 16.30 -0.33 -5.70
C GLU A 94 15.02 -0.87 -5.07
N LEU A 95 14.61 -0.31 -3.92
CA LEU A 95 13.35 -0.68 -3.27
C LEU A 95 12.14 -0.32 -4.12
N GLY A 96 12.19 0.78 -4.87
CA GLY A 96 11.16 1.19 -5.84
C GLY A 96 11.08 0.28 -7.04
N VAL A 97 12.21 -0.02 -7.69
CA VAL A 97 12.27 -0.91 -8.86
C VAL A 97 11.80 -2.32 -8.50
N ASN A 98 12.20 -2.83 -7.34
CA ASN A 98 11.91 -4.20 -6.94
C ASN A 98 10.69 -4.32 -6.01
N GLN A 99 9.88 -3.27 -5.89
CA GLN A 99 8.79 -3.20 -4.91
C GLN A 99 7.85 -4.41 -4.99
N GLU A 100 7.36 -4.72 -6.18
CA GLU A 100 6.41 -5.83 -6.39
C GLU A 100 7.03 -7.17 -5.99
N GLN A 101 8.24 -7.46 -6.48
CA GLN A 101 8.93 -8.71 -6.18
C GLN A 101 9.25 -8.86 -4.69
N ASN A 102 9.80 -7.81 -4.08
CA ASN A 102 10.11 -7.80 -2.65
C ASN A 102 8.86 -7.98 -1.81
N TRP A 103 7.76 -7.34 -2.20
CA TRP A 103 6.50 -7.43 -1.49
C TRP A 103 5.89 -8.82 -1.58
N GLN A 104 5.86 -9.43 -2.76
CA GLN A 104 5.40 -10.81 -2.92
C GLN A 104 6.21 -11.79 -2.06
N ALA A 105 7.54 -11.65 -2.05
CA ALA A 105 8.41 -12.48 -1.21
C ALA A 105 8.16 -12.29 0.29
N TYR A 106 7.88 -11.05 0.71
CA TYR A 106 7.50 -10.74 2.09
C TYR A 106 6.16 -11.41 2.47
N GLN A 107 5.13 -11.28 1.63
CA GLN A 107 3.82 -11.91 1.85
C GLN A 107 3.92 -13.44 1.92
N GLU A 108 4.71 -14.06 1.05
CA GLU A 108 4.92 -15.50 1.10
C GLU A 108 5.62 -15.92 2.41
N SER A 109 6.58 -15.11 2.87
CA SER A 109 7.26 -15.34 4.14
C SER A 109 6.29 -15.22 5.33
N LEU A 110 5.39 -14.23 5.33
CA LEU A 110 4.31 -14.12 6.32
C LEU A 110 3.41 -15.36 6.32
N ARG A 111 3.01 -15.83 5.13
CA ARG A 111 2.17 -17.04 4.99
C ARG A 111 2.88 -18.28 5.53
N LYS A 112 4.17 -18.47 5.21
CA LYS A 112 4.98 -19.59 5.73
C LYS A 112 5.14 -19.54 7.24
N ALA A 113 5.24 -18.34 7.81
CA ALA A 113 5.28 -18.13 9.25
C ALA A 113 3.91 -18.25 9.93
N GLY A 114 2.83 -18.48 9.17
CA GLY A 114 1.46 -18.55 9.70
C GLY A 114 0.93 -17.19 10.21
N TYR A 115 1.58 -16.08 9.84
CA TYR A 115 1.17 -14.75 10.26
C TYR A 115 -0.10 -14.33 9.52
N LYS A 116 -1.10 -13.89 10.29
CA LYS A 116 -2.33 -13.28 9.76
C LYS A 116 -2.24 -11.77 10.00
N PRO A 117 -2.19 -10.96 8.93
CA PRO A 117 -2.19 -9.51 9.04
C PRO A 117 -3.39 -9.03 9.86
N GLY A 118 -3.18 -8.09 10.78
CA GLY A 118 -4.25 -7.52 11.62
C GLY A 118 -4.60 -8.30 12.90
N ALA A 119 -3.87 -9.37 13.25
CA ALA A 119 -4.05 -10.04 14.55
C ALA A 119 -3.51 -9.22 15.75
N SER A 120 -2.71 -8.19 15.51
CA SER A 120 -2.06 -7.42 16.56
C SER A 120 -1.89 -5.95 16.22
N ALA A 121 -3.01 -5.21 16.16
CA ALA A 121 -3.17 -3.85 16.68
C ALA A 121 -4.52 -3.27 16.20
N GLY A 122 -5.51 -3.29 17.10
CA GLY A 122 -6.70 -2.44 17.09
C GLY A 122 -7.60 -2.51 15.85
N THR A 123 -8.59 -3.41 15.86
CA THR A 123 -10.04 -3.09 15.72
C THR A 123 -10.77 -4.43 15.58
N GLU A 124 -11.16 -5.04 16.70
CA GLU A 124 -11.99 -6.27 16.73
C GLU A 124 -13.45 -6.02 16.33
N GLY A 125 -13.78 -4.80 15.89
CA GLY A 125 -15.12 -4.39 15.53
C GLY A 125 -15.30 -4.13 14.03
N PRO A 126 -16.56 -4.06 13.57
CA PRO A 126 -16.87 -3.50 12.28
C PRO A 126 -16.24 -2.10 12.08
N ARG A 127 -15.70 -1.85 10.90
CA ARG A 127 -15.08 -0.56 10.54
C ARG A 127 -15.94 0.17 9.53
N HIS A 128 -16.10 1.47 9.70
CA HIS A 128 -16.85 2.29 8.75
C HIS A 128 -15.89 2.89 7.73
N ILE A 129 -16.18 2.76 6.44
CA ILE A 129 -15.42 3.41 5.35
C ILE A 129 -16.38 4.12 4.39
N GLN A 130 -15.85 5.02 3.58
CA GLN A 130 -16.59 5.67 2.50
C GLN A 130 -16.20 5.05 1.16
N LEU A 131 -17.15 4.39 0.50
CA LEU A 131 -16.97 3.86 -0.85
C LEU A 131 -17.44 4.88 -1.88
N LEU A 132 -16.62 5.12 -2.91
CA LEU A 132 -16.96 5.96 -4.06
C LEU A 132 -16.97 5.12 -5.32
N TYR A 133 -17.97 5.36 -6.17
CA TYR A 133 -18.17 4.68 -7.43
C TYR A 133 -18.11 5.66 -8.58
N PHE A 134 -17.58 5.21 -9.71
CA PHE A 134 -17.43 6.04 -10.91
C PHE A 134 -18.00 5.33 -12.14
N THR A 135 -18.39 6.13 -13.14
CA THR A 135 -18.77 5.68 -14.49
C THR A 135 -19.90 4.63 -14.53
N TYR A 136 -19.65 3.42 -15.06
CA TYR A 136 -20.67 2.37 -15.11
C TYR A 136 -21.07 1.89 -13.73
N LEU A 137 -20.21 1.96 -12.71
CA LEU A 137 -20.57 1.56 -11.35
C LEU A 137 -21.69 2.46 -10.80
N VAL A 138 -21.62 3.77 -11.06
CA VAL A 138 -22.70 4.71 -10.68
C VAL A 138 -24.01 4.34 -11.38
N LYS A 139 -23.94 4.02 -12.69
CA LYS A 139 -25.13 3.65 -13.47
C LYS A 139 -25.76 2.35 -13.01
N GLN A 140 -24.95 1.34 -12.68
CA GLN A 140 -25.42 0.00 -12.32
C GLN A 140 -25.83 -0.10 -10.84
N LEU A 141 -25.15 0.61 -9.95
CA LEU A 141 -25.43 0.61 -8.51
C LEU A 141 -26.43 1.72 -8.10
N GLN A 142 -26.70 2.67 -9.01
CA GLN A 142 -27.53 3.86 -8.78
C GLN A 142 -27.10 4.70 -7.57
N LYS A 143 -25.79 4.75 -7.32
CA LYS A 143 -25.18 5.49 -6.21
C LYS A 143 -23.77 5.95 -6.62
N GLU A 144 -23.38 7.14 -6.20
CA GLU A 144 -22.03 7.69 -6.42
C GLU A 144 -21.11 7.47 -5.22
N ALA A 145 -21.68 7.38 -4.02
CA ALA A 145 -20.97 7.03 -2.81
C ALA A 145 -21.89 6.30 -1.82
N GLU A 146 -21.30 5.55 -0.90
CA GLU A 146 -21.99 5.02 0.28
C GLU A 146 -21.03 4.89 1.46
N GLN A 147 -21.54 5.09 2.67
CA GLN A 147 -20.83 4.71 3.89
C GLN A 147 -21.17 3.26 4.20
N VAL A 148 -20.15 2.43 4.41
CA VAL A 148 -20.35 0.99 4.64
C VAL A 148 -19.60 0.52 5.86
N GLU A 149 -20.19 -0.47 6.51
CA GLU A 149 -19.58 -1.19 7.60
C GLU A 149 -18.92 -2.46 7.07
N ILE A 150 -17.59 -2.53 7.14
CA ILE A 150 -16.80 -3.69 6.73
C ILE A 150 -16.51 -4.59 7.93
N PRO A 151 -16.62 -5.92 7.78
CA PRO A 151 -16.32 -6.86 8.85
C PRO A 151 -14.82 -6.90 9.15
N PRO A 152 -14.40 -7.41 10.33
CA PRO A 152 -12.98 -7.52 10.70
C PRO A 152 -12.17 -8.40 9.72
N SER A 153 -12.82 -9.27 8.96
CA SER A 153 -12.17 -10.08 7.92
C SER A 153 -11.68 -9.28 6.70
N VAL A 154 -12.13 -8.04 6.51
CA VAL A 154 -11.69 -7.16 5.41
C VAL A 154 -10.53 -6.32 5.90
N THR A 155 -9.29 -6.68 5.55
CA THR A 155 -8.08 -6.01 6.03
C THR A 155 -7.46 -5.07 5.00
N ASP A 156 -7.70 -5.33 3.72
CA ASP A 156 -7.00 -4.72 2.59
C ASP A 156 -7.92 -4.64 1.37
N VAL A 157 -7.43 -3.98 0.31
CA VAL A 157 -8.17 -3.79 -0.94
C VAL A 157 -8.67 -5.12 -1.53
N SER A 158 -7.85 -6.17 -1.55
CA SER A 158 -8.20 -7.46 -2.13
C SER A 158 -9.37 -8.11 -1.38
N SER A 159 -9.26 -8.19 -0.05
CA SER A 159 -10.34 -8.71 0.80
C SER A 159 -11.60 -7.84 0.77
N LEU A 160 -11.47 -6.52 0.56
CA LEU A 160 -12.61 -5.63 0.33
C LEU A 160 -13.33 -5.96 -0.98
N ILE A 161 -12.60 -6.12 -2.09
CA ILE A 161 -13.19 -6.46 -3.39
C ILE A 161 -13.90 -7.82 -3.31
N GLU A 162 -13.29 -8.80 -2.66
CA GLU A 162 -13.93 -10.10 -2.45
C GLU A 162 -15.21 -9.98 -1.62
N TRP A 163 -15.18 -9.18 -0.55
CA TRP A 163 -16.36 -8.91 0.27
C TRP A 163 -17.47 -8.21 -0.52
N LEU A 164 -17.15 -7.22 -1.37
CA LEU A 164 -18.12 -6.53 -2.23
C LEU A 164 -18.80 -7.49 -3.22
N ARG A 165 -18.05 -8.42 -3.82
CA ARG A 165 -18.60 -9.46 -4.69
C ARG A 165 -19.60 -10.35 -3.94
N ARG A 166 -19.29 -10.71 -2.69
CA ARG A 166 -20.17 -11.55 -1.85
C ARG A 166 -21.41 -10.79 -1.37
N ARG A 167 -21.27 -9.50 -1.05
CA ARG A 167 -22.38 -8.63 -0.62
C ARG A 167 -23.43 -8.44 -1.73
N ASN A 168 -22.99 -8.39 -3.00
CA ASN A 168 -23.86 -8.19 -4.16
C ASN A 168 -23.71 -9.31 -5.22
N PRO A 169 -24.25 -10.52 -5.00
CA PRO A 169 -24.04 -11.67 -5.88
C PRO A 169 -24.46 -11.41 -7.33
N ASP A 170 -25.63 -10.79 -7.55
CA ASP A 170 -26.18 -10.50 -8.88
C ASP A 170 -25.33 -9.52 -9.71
N GLN A 171 -24.50 -8.74 -9.01
CA GLN A 171 -23.65 -7.70 -9.56
C GLN A 171 -22.15 -7.98 -9.35
N ALA A 172 -21.78 -9.19 -8.89
CA ALA A 172 -20.40 -9.56 -8.61
C ALA A 172 -19.47 -9.37 -9.83
N HIS A 173 -20.01 -9.56 -11.03
CA HIS A 173 -19.31 -9.34 -12.30
C HIS A 173 -18.77 -7.90 -12.46
N LEU A 174 -19.40 -6.89 -11.85
CA LEU A 174 -18.93 -5.50 -11.88
C LEU A 174 -17.60 -5.31 -11.14
N PHE A 175 -17.32 -6.16 -10.16
CA PHE A 175 -16.14 -6.09 -9.29
C PHE A 175 -15.03 -7.07 -9.72
N ARG A 176 -14.96 -7.43 -11.01
CA ARG A 176 -13.91 -8.30 -11.54
C ARG A 176 -12.53 -7.65 -11.44
N GLU A 177 -11.52 -8.45 -11.12
CA GLU A 177 -10.13 -7.97 -11.15
C GLU A 177 -9.77 -7.42 -12.54
N GLY A 178 -9.08 -6.27 -12.55
CA GLY A 178 -8.67 -5.56 -13.77
C GLY A 178 -9.75 -4.67 -14.41
N SER A 179 -11.02 -4.72 -13.98
CA SER A 179 -12.08 -3.84 -14.55
C SER A 179 -12.14 -2.45 -13.92
N PHE A 180 -11.35 -2.20 -12.88
CA PHE A 180 -11.19 -0.91 -12.20
C PHE A 180 -9.82 -0.83 -11.52
N GLN A 181 -9.36 0.39 -11.30
CA GLN A 181 -8.30 0.73 -10.36
C GLN A 181 -8.94 1.14 -9.04
N VAL A 182 -8.22 0.92 -7.93
CA VAL A 182 -8.66 1.31 -6.60
C VAL A 182 -7.79 2.45 -6.11
N THR A 183 -8.40 3.43 -5.44
CA THR A 183 -7.65 4.39 -4.64
C THR A 183 -8.09 4.33 -3.19
N VAL A 184 -7.13 4.38 -2.27
CA VAL A 184 -7.37 4.59 -0.83
C VAL A 184 -6.88 6.00 -0.49
N ASN A 185 -7.74 6.81 0.12
CA ASN A 185 -7.46 8.21 0.46
C ASN A 185 -6.90 9.02 -0.73
N LYS A 186 -7.55 8.88 -1.90
CA LYS A 186 -7.23 9.56 -3.17
C LYS A 186 -5.88 9.16 -3.79
N GLN A 187 -5.30 8.04 -3.38
CA GLN A 187 -4.06 7.50 -3.96
C GLN A 187 -4.28 6.11 -4.51
N PHE A 188 -3.77 5.85 -5.72
CA PHE A 188 -3.80 4.51 -6.29
C PHE A 188 -3.18 3.51 -5.31
N SER A 189 -3.90 2.41 -5.13
CA SER A 189 -3.62 1.40 -4.12
C SER A 189 -3.38 0.05 -4.78
N GLU A 190 -2.50 -0.72 -4.18
CA GLU A 190 -2.24 -2.11 -4.54
C GLU A 190 -3.29 -3.02 -3.90
N PRO A 191 -3.47 -4.27 -4.37
CA PRO A 191 -4.43 -5.21 -3.79
C PRO A 191 -4.21 -5.47 -2.29
N PHE A 192 -2.98 -5.30 -1.80
CA PHE A 192 -2.62 -5.51 -0.41
C PHE A 192 -2.67 -4.23 0.43
N THR A 193 -3.02 -3.09 -0.15
CA THR A 193 -3.12 -1.83 0.62
C THR A 193 -4.18 -1.97 1.69
N ARG A 194 -3.80 -1.70 2.94
CA ARG A 194 -4.67 -1.78 4.12
C ARG A 194 -5.81 -0.78 4.05
N ILE A 195 -6.95 -1.19 4.59
CA ILE A 195 -8.13 -0.33 4.78
C ILE A 195 -8.42 -0.21 6.27
N ASP A 196 -8.43 1.00 6.79
CA ASP A 196 -8.76 1.32 8.18
C ASP A 196 -10.10 2.04 8.29
N ALA A 197 -10.60 2.18 9.53
CA ALA A 197 -11.80 2.95 9.79
C ALA A 197 -11.62 4.42 9.37
N GLY A 198 -12.61 4.95 8.65
CA GLY A 198 -12.63 6.31 8.14
C GLY A 198 -11.98 6.48 6.76
N ASP A 199 -11.40 5.42 6.18
CA ASP A 199 -10.79 5.51 4.85
C ASP A 199 -11.81 5.80 3.75
N GLU A 200 -11.37 6.60 2.77
CA GLU A 200 -12.07 6.83 1.51
C GLU A 200 -11.53 5.86 0.47
N VAL A 201 -12.37 4.95 -0.03
CA VAL A 201 -11.98 3.97 -1.05
C VAL A 201 -12.79 4.21 -2.32
N ALA A 202 -12.12 4.56 -3.42
CA ALA A 202 -12.75 4.76 -4.71
C ALA A 202 -12.48 3.60 -5.67
N LEU A 203 -13.52 3.14 -6.35
CA LEU A 203 -13.44 2.18 -7.43
C LEU A 203 -13.59 2.92 -8.76
N ILE A 204 -12.50 3.00 -9.52
CA ILE A 204 -12.38 3.79 -10.74
C ILE A 204 -12.31 2.83 -11.94
N PRO A 205 -13.39 2.63 -12.70
CA PRO A 205 -13.35 1.74 -13.84
C PRO A 205 -12.31 2.10 -14.90
N THR A 206 -11.68 1.06 -15.45
CA THR A 206 -10.68 1.19 -16.53
C THR A 206 -11.33 1.31 -17.91
N SER A 207 -12.65 1.11 -18.00
CA SER A 207 -13.44 1.20 -19.22
C SER A 207 -14.79 1.89 -18.95
N PRO A 208 -15.35 2.65 -19.89
CA PRO A 208 -16.68 3.25 -19.75
C PRO A 208 -17.81 2.22 -19.69
N ASN A 209 -17.56 0.99 -20.15
CA ASN A 209 -18.54 -0.09 -20.22
C ASN A 209 -18.32 -1.12 -19.12
N ALA A 210 -19.42 -1.60 -18.53
CA ALA A 210 -19.37 -2.67 -17.54
C ALA A 210 -18.85 -3.97 -18.16
N PRO A 211 -18.07 -4.77 -17.43
CA PRO A 211 -17.69 -6.11 -17.87
C PRO A 211 -18.93 -6.97 -18.10
N THR A 212 -18.91 -7.84 -19.10
CA THR A 212 -20.05 -8.71 -19.42
C THR A 212 -20.28 -9.75 -18.32
N LYS A 213 -21.55 -10.01 -17.97
CA LYS A 213 -21.96 -11.19 -17.21
C LYS A 213 -21.54 -12.44 -18.01
N LYS A 214 -20.46 -13.09 -17.59
CA LYS A 214 -20.10 -14.44 -18.03
C LYS A 214 -20.43 -15.37 -16.87
#